data_AF-A0A5K1HCS7-F1
#
_entry.id   AF-A0A5K1HCS7-F1
#
_cell.length_a   1.000
_cell.length_b   1.000
_cell.length_c   1.000
_cell.angle_alpha   90.00
_cell.angle_beta   90.00
_cell.angle_gamma   90.00
#
_symmetry.space_group_name_H-M   'P 1'
#
loop_
_entity.id
_entity.type
_entity.pdbx_description
1 polymer ?
#
loop_
_entity_poly.entity_id
_entity_poly.type
_entity_poly.pdbx_seq_one_letter_code
_entity_poly.pdbx_strand_id
1 'polypeptide(L)' 'MSEGKNNLTQCFGRKKNSVAVASVRPGKGVLRVNGSPIELLEPQSLRAK' A
#
# COMPACT_ATOMS: atom_id res chain seq x y z
N MET A 1 18.83 12.25 -22.77
CA MET A 1 17.53 12.02 -22.12
C MET A 1 17.70 10.90 -21.12
N SER A 2 18.04 11.21 -19.86
CA SER A 2 18.16 10.18 -18.82
C SER A 2 16.75 9.72 -18.46
N GLU A 3 16.40 8.50 -18.82
CA GLU A 3 15.16 7.85 -18.41
C GLU A 3 15.04 7.93 -16.89
N GLY A 4 14.04 8.67 -16.40
CA GLY A 4 13.76 8.74 -14.97
C GLY A 4 13.42 7.33 -14.48
N LYS A 5 14.33 6.72 -13.72
CA LYS A 5 14.14 5.37 -13.17
C LYS A 5 12.80 5.32 -12.45
N ASN A 6 11.85 4.58 -13.02
CA ASN A 6 10.56 4.30 -12.41
C ASN A 6 10.79 3.26 -11.31
N ASN A 7 11.25 3.74 -10.15
CA ASN A 7 11.51 2.93 -8.96
C ASN A 7 10.17 2.45 -8.36
N LEU A 8 9.49 1.54 -9.07
CA LEU A 8 8.29 0.85 -8.64
C LEU A 8 8.69 -0.50 -8.05
N THR A 9 8.48 -0.67 -6.75
CA THR A 9 8.64 -1.96 -6.08
C THR A 9 7.26 -2.50 -5.73
N GLN A 10 7.01 -3.76 -6.06
CA GLN A 10 5.75 -4.43 -5.73
C GLN A 10 6.02 -5.59 -4.77
N CYS A 11 5.25 -5.65 -3.69
CA CYS A 11 5.28 -6.74 -2.72
C CYS A 11 3.87 -7.26 -2.49
N PHE A 12 3.75 -8.51 -2.04
CA PHE A 12 2.48 -9.09 -1.65
C PHE A 12 2.54 -9.66 -0.23
N GLY A 13 1.43 -9.56 0.50
CA GLY A 13 1.24 -10.20 1.80
C GLY A 13 0.01 -11.09 1.74
N ARG A 14 0.09 -12.28 2.35
CA ARG A 14 -1.02 -13.23 2.40
C ARG A 14 -1.30 -13.70 3.82
N LYS A 15 -2.58 -13.68 4.21
CA LYS A 15 -3.08 -14.28 5.45
C LYS A 15 -4.34 -15.08 5.14
N LYS A 16 -4.26 -16.42 5.29
CA LYS A 16 -5.31 -17.35 4.84
C LYS A 16 -5.67 -17.11 3.36
N ASN A 17 -6.89 -16.63 3.10
CA ASN A 17 -7.42 -16.32 1.77
C ASN A 17 -7.25 -14.83 1.39
N SER A 18 -6.86 -13.97 2.33
CA SER A 18 -6.66 -12.55 2.07
C SER A 18 -5.29 -12.31 1.45
N VAL A 19 -5.25 -11.64 0.30
CA VAL A 19 -4.02 -11.23 -0.40
C VAL A 19 -4.04 -9.71 -0.56
N ALA A 20 -2.98 -9.05 -0.11
CA ALA A 20 -2.77 -7.62 -0.28
C ALA A 20 -1.54 -7.38 -1.16
N VAL A 21 -1.66 -6.47 -2.13
CA VAL A 21 -0.55 -6.07 -3.01
C VAL A 21 -0.19 -4.62 -2.72
N ALA A 22 1.06 -4.37 -2.34
CA ALA A 22 1.58 -3.04 -2.08
C ALA A 22 2.47 -2.60 -3.24
N SER A 23 2.19 -1.42 -3.80
CA SER A 23 3.02 -0.77 -4.81
C SER A 23 3.70 0.45 -4.20
N VAL A 24 5.02 0.39 -4.08
CA VAL A 24 5.84 1.41 -3.43
C VAL A 24 6.59 2.21 -4.49
N ARG A 25 6.55 3.54 -4.35
CA ARG A 25 7.27 4.51 -5.18
C ARG A 25 7.91 5.55 -4.25
N PRO A 26 9.07 6.13 -4.59
CA PRO A 26 9.63 7.25 -3.84
C PRO A 26 8.66 8.44 -3.88
N GLY A 27 8.36 9.05 -2.73
CA GLY A 27 7.37 10.11 -2.64
C GLY A 27 7.09 10.60 -1.22
N LYS A 28 5.94 11.26 -1.03
CA LYS A 28 5.55 11.97 0.20
C LYS A 28 4.94 11.07 1.30
N GLY A 29 5.13 9.75 1.25
CA GLY A 29 4.67 8.82 2.29
C GLY A 29 3.14 8.62 2.37
N VAL A 30 2.41 8.77 1.27
CA VAL A 30 0.95 8.57 1.25
C VAL A 30 0.60 7.08 1.25
N LEU A 31 -0.18 6.63 2.24
CA LEU A 31 -0.73 5.28 2.30
C LEU A 31 -2.23 5.26 1.95
N ARG A 32 -2.58 4.47 0.94
CA ARG A 32 -3.96 4.23 0.52
C ARG A 32 -4.18 2.74 0.28
N VAL A 33 -5.34 2.25 0.70
CA VAL A 33 -5.79 0.87 0.46
C VAL A 33 -7.06 0.96 -0.39
N ASN A 34 -7.06 0.33 -1.57
CA ASN A 34 -8.19 0.38 -2.51
C ASN A 34 -8.68 1.81 -2.81
N GLY A 35 -7.77 2.78 -2.90
CA GLY A 35 -8.10 4.18 -3.13
C GLY A 35 -8.57 4.96 -1.90
N SER A 36 -8.80 4.33 -0.75
CA SER A 36 -9.18 5.00 0.50
C SER A 36 -7.98 5.21 1.42
N PRO A 37 -7.93 6.30 2.22
CA PRO A 37 -6.95 6.46 3.30
C PRO A 37 -7.01 5.28 4.29
N ILE A 38 -5.85 4.87 4.81
CA ILE A 38 -5.76 3.75 5.76
C ILE A 38 -6.55 4.00 7.05
N GLU A 39 -6.73 5.26 7.43
CA GLU A 39 -7.49 5.69 8.61
C GLU A 39 -8.97 5.35 8.53
N LEU A 40 -9.52 5.19 7.33
CA LEU A 40 -10.94 4.89 7.12
C LEU A 40 -11.21 3.38 6.94
N LEU A 41 -10.16 2.54 6.96
CA LEU A 41 -10.31 1.10 6.77
C LEU A 41 -11.16 0.47 7.87
N GLU A 42 -12.06 -0.44 7.50
CA GLU A 42 -12.88 -1.19 8.45
C GLU A 42 -12.27 -2.58 8.72
N PRO A 43 -12.45 -3.13 9.94
CA PRO A 43 -13.13 -2.57 11.11
C PRO A 43 -12.22 -1.63 11.95
N GLN A 44 -12.81 -0.62 12.58
CA GLN A 44 -12.06 0.43 13.30
C GLN A 44 -11.15 -0.10 14.41
N SER A 45 -11.58 -1.17 15.09
CA SER A 45 -10.85 -1.79 16.19
C SER A 45 -9.53 -2.44 15.78
N LEU A 46 -9.31 -2.71 14.49
CA LEU A 46 -8.10 -3.37 13.98
C LEU A 46 -7.10 -2.40 13.32
N ARG A 47 -7.33 -1.08 13.36
CA ARG A 47 -6.46 -0.08 12.71
C ARG A 47 -5.10 0.09 13.41
N ALA A 48 -5.11 0.07 14.74
CA ALA A 48 -3.92 0.14 15.58
C ALA A 48 -3.78 -1.20 16.31
N LYS A 49 -3.09 -2.15 15.67
CA LYS A 49 -2.72 -3.42 16.27
C LYS A 49 -1.22 -3.57 16.28
#